data_AF-A0A7C7I0U0-F1
#
_entry.id   AF-A0A7C7I0U0-F1
#
_cell.length_a   1.000
_cell.length_b   1.000
_cell.length_c   1.000
_cell.angle_alpha   90.00
_cell.angle_beta   90.00
_cell.angle_gamma   90.00
#
_symmetry.space_group_name_H-M   'P 1'
#
loop_
_entity.id
_entity.type
_entity.pdbx_description
1 polymer ?
#
loop_
_entity_poly.entity_id
_entity_poly.type
_entity_poly.pdbx_seq_one_letter_code
_entity_poly.pdbx_strand_id
1 'polypeptide(L)'
;MSTIFWLCTSVTALSAVISSGFSLQALLQSRKTDPVNAMYAYSRSLALALVGLSLFIVRSEEYLVAVAVTMIFVQAFDFLIGIQLKDVPRAVGPLTLAITNLVLVILL
;
A
#
# COMPACT_ATOMS: atom_id res chain seq x y z
N MET A 1 -7.86 -21.83 6.42
CA MET A 1 -7.92 -20.44 5.95
C MET A 1 -9.00 -20.30 4.91
N SER A 2 -9.87 -19.31 5.09
CA SER A 2 -11.01 -19.06 4.21
C SER A 2 -10.57 -18.49 2.84
N THR A 3 -11.46 -18.48 1.85
CA THR A 3 -11.20 -17.79 0.57
C THR A 3 -11.00 -16.29 0.77
N ILE A 4 -11.72 -15.70 1.74
CA ILE A 4 -11.65 -14.27 2.10
C ILE A 4 -10.26 -13.93 2.62
N PHE A 5 -9.64 -14.81 3.42
CA PHE A 5 -8.27 -14.66 3.89
C PHE A 5 -7.27 -14.47 2.73
N TRP A 6 -7.34 -15.34 1.72
CA TRP A 6 -6.43 -15.27 0.57
C TRP A 6 -6.68 -14.05 -0.33
N LEU A 7 -7.94 -13.65 -0.47
CA LEU A 7 -8.31 -12.43 -1.19
C LEU A 7 -7.76 -11.19 -0.46
N CYS A 8 -8.01 -11.07 0.85
CA CYS A 8 -7.51 -9.96 1.68
C CYS A 8 -5.98 -9.90 1.68
N THR A 9 -5.32 -11.06 1.79
CA THR A 9 -3.86 -11.17 1.69
C THR A 9 -3.36 -10.63 0.35
N SER A 10 -4.00 -11.05 -0.76
CA SER A 10 -3.60 -10.63 -2.11
C SER A 10 -3.82 -9.13 -2.32
N VAL A 11 -4.96 -8.58 -1.89
CA VAL A 11 -5.26 -7.15 -2.01
C VAL A 11 -4.33 -6.32 -1.13
N THR A 12 -4.06 -6.75 0.10
CA THR A 12 -3.12 -6.07 1.01
C THR A 12 -1.71 -6.04 0.43
N ALA A 13 -1.22 -7.19 -0.08
CA ALA A 13 0.10 -7.28 -0.69
C ALA A 13 0.21 -6.43 -1.96
N LEU A 14 -0.80 -6.47 -2.85
CA LEU A 14 -0.85 -5.63 -4.06
C LEU A 14 -0.81 -4.16 -3.70
N SER A 15 -1.55 -3.76 -2.67
CA SER A 15 -1.56 -2.38 -2.21
C SER A 15 -0.18 -1.91 -1.74
N ALA A 16 0.53 -2.76 -1.00
CA ALA A 16 1.87 -2.45 -0.50
C ALA A 16 2.88 -2.30 -1.65
N VAL A 17 2.78 -3.17 -2.66
CA VAL A 17 3.63 -3.09 -3.87
C VAL A 17 3.32 -1.83 -4.69
N ILE A 18 2.04 -1.49 -4.87
CA ILE A 18 1.63 -0.30 -5.65
C ILE A 18 2.10 0.99 -4.97
N SER A 19 1.95 1.10 -3.64
CA SER A 19 2.44 2.26 -2.88
C SER A 19 3.97 2.40 -2.97
N SER A 20 4.70 1.28 -2.94
CA SER A 20 6.15 1.25 -3.16
C SER A 20 6.52 1.73 -4.57
N GLY A 21 5.73 1.34 -5.58
CA GLY A 21 5.86 1.83 -6.95
C GLY A 21 5.72 3.36 -7.07
N PHE A 22 4.76 3.97 -6.37
CA PHE A 22 4.61 5.43 -6.35
C PHE A 22 5.81 6.11 -5.69
N SER A 23 6.29 5.56 -4.57
CA SER A 23 7.47 6.09 -3.88
C SER A 23 8.75 5.95 -4.72
N LEU A 24 8.89 4.86 -5.48
CA LEU A 24 9.99 4.65 -6.41
C LEU A 24 9.95 5.67 -7.56
N GLN A 25 8.78 5.89 -8.14
CA GLN A 25 8.60 6.87 -9.20
C GLN A 25 8.94 8.28 -8.70
N ALA A 26 8.51 8.64 -7.49
CA ALA A 26 8.88 9.90 -6.85
C ALA A 26 10.40 10.03 -6.65
N LEU A 27 11.07 8.95 -6.20
CA LEU A 27 12.53 8.92 -6.08
C LEU A 27 13.25 9.14 -7.42
N LEU A 28 12.76 8.53 -8.50
CA LEU A 28 13.32 8.71 -9.83
C LEU A 28 13.15 10.14 -10.35
N GLN A 29 12.03 10.80 -10.02
CA GLN A 29 11.74 12.18 -10.41
C GLN A 29 12.53 13.20 -9.58
N SER A 30 12.70 12.98 -8.27
CA SER A 30 13.36 13.92 -7.34
C SER A 30 14.88 13.80 -7.31
N ARG A 31 15.49 12.94 -8.14
CA ARG A 31 16.92 12.59 -8.12
C ARG A 31 17.87 13.80 -8.22
N LYS A 32 17.42 14.91 -8.83
CA LYS A 32 18.22 16.13 -9.05
C LYS A 32 17.89 17.27 -8.08
N THR A 33 16.79 17.19 -7.33
CA THR A 33 16.22 18.31 -6.57
C THR A 33 16.18 18.04 -5.06
N ASP A 34 15.71 16.85 -4.68
CA ASP A 34 15.63 16.43 -3.27
C ASP A 34 15.66 14.89 -3.18
N PRO A 35 16.83 14.26 -3.41
CA PRO A 35 16.94 12.80 -3.42
C PRO A 35 16.83 12.22 -2.01
N VAL A 36 17.23 12.96 -0.96
CA VAL A 36 17.34 12.42 0.40
C VAL A 36 15.94 12.08 0.95
N ASN A 37 15.00 13.03 0.89
CA ASN A 37 13.64 12.78 1.37
C ASN A 37 12.94 11.67 0.57
N ALA A 38 13.16 11.64 -0.74
CA ALA A 38 12.59 10.60 -1.60
C ALA A 38 13.19 9.21 -1.32
N MET A 39 14.48 9.10 -0.98
CA MET A 39 15.11 7.84 -0.59
C MET A 39 14.53 7.31 0.72
N TYR A 40 14.32 8.18 1.71
CA TYR A 40 13.67 7.78 2.97
C TYR A 40 12.21 7.37 2.76
N ALA A 41 11.45 8.07 1.92
CA ALA A 41 10.07 7.69 1.59
C ALA A 41 10.02 6.31 0.91
N TYR A 42 10.90 6.08 -0.07
CA TYR A 42 10.99 4.79 -0.76
C TYR A 42 11.41 3.65 0.18
N SER A 43 12.39 3.87 1.06
CA SER A 43 12.84 2.84 2.02
C SER A 43 11.69 2.36 2.92
N ARG A 44 10.86 3.27 3.43
CA ARG A 44 9.69 2.90 4.28
C ARG A 44 8.64 2.13 3.49
N SER A 45 8.32 2.58 2.29
CA SER A 45 7.31 1.91 1.46
C SER A 45 7.80 0.53 0.98
N LEU A 46 9.10 0.39 0.69
CA LEU A 46 9.71 -0.90 0.39
C LEU A 46 9.66 -1.86 1.59
N ALA A 47 9.90 -1.38 2.80
CA ALA A 47 9.72 -2.19 4.01
C ALA A 47 8.27 -2.67 4.16
N LEU A 48 7.28 -1.80 3.90
CA LEU A 48 5.87 -2.17 3.90
C LEU A 48 5.53 -3.19 2.80
N ALA A 49 6.13 -3.07 1.61
CA ALA A 49 5.97 -4.07 0.54
C ALA A 49 6.48 -5.45 0.97
N LEU A 50 7.63 -5.52 1.63
CA LEU A 50 8.16 -6.79 2.17
C LEU A 50 7.25 -7.36 3.26
N VAL A 51 6.70 -6.51 4.14
CA VAL A 51 5.70 -6.91 5.15
C VAL A 51 4.41 -7.40 4.48
N GLY A 52 3.96 -6.77 3.39
CA GLY A 52 2.81 -7.24 2.61
C GLY A 52 3.05 -8.63 2.01
N LEU A 53 4.27 -8.90 1.52
CA LEU A 53 4.64 -10.19 0.96
C LEU A 53 4.82 -11.29 2.03
N SER A 54 5.23 -10.94 3.26
CA SER A 54 5.39 -11.91 4.34
C SER A 54 4.06 -12.55 4.77
N LEU A 55 2.91 -11.90 4.49
CA LEU A 55 1.57 -12.42 4.77
C LEU A 55 1.33 -13.82 4.18
N PHE A 56 1.88 -14.11 3.00
CA PHE A 56 1.77 -15.42 2.35
C PHE A 56 2.50 -16.55 3.10
N ILE A 57 3.49 -16.18 3.93
CA ILE A 57 4.33 -17.09 4.69
C ILE A 57 3.77 -17.28 6.10
N VAL A 58 3.46 -16.17 6.80
CA VAL A 58 3.05 -16.19 8.21
C VAL A 58 1.65 -16.78 8.40
N ARG A 59 0.71 -16.51 7.47
CA ARG A 59 -0.64 -17.10 7.44
C ARG A 59 -1.43 -16.95 8.75
N SER A 60 -1.36 -15.77 9.38
CA SER A 60 -2.12 -15.41 10.59
C SER A 60 -3.15 -14.33 10.29
N GLU A 61 -4.40 -14.53 10.74
CA GLU A 61 -5.50 -13.57 10.57
C GLU A 61 -5.25 -12.27 11.34
N GLU A 62 -4.82 -12.35 12.59
CA GLU A 62 -4.48 -11.18 13.41
C GLU A 62 -3.37 -10.34 12.77
N TYR A 63 -2.35 -11.01 12.24
CA TYR A 63 -1.26 -10.35 11.52
C TYR A 63 -1.75 -9.71 10.22
N LEU A 64 -2.61 -10.40 9.47
CA LEU A 64 -3.21 -9.87 8.25
C LEU A 64 -4.05 -8.63 8.52
N VAL A 65 -4.89 -8.64 9.56
CA VAL A 65 -5.71 -7.47 9.94
C VAL A 65 -4.82 -6.27 10.26
N ALA A 66 -3.75 -6.45 11.05
CA ALA A 66 -2.83 -5.36 11.39
C ALA A 66 -2.16 -4.75 10.14
N VAL A 67 -1.67 -5.58 9.22
CA VAL A 67 -1.03 -5.11 7.98
C VAL A 67 -2.05 -4.48 7.04
N ALA A 68 -3.25 -5.07 6.92
CA ALA A 68 -4.32 -4.56 6.07
C ALA A 68 -4.82 -3.18 6.52
N VAL A 69 -5.03 -2.99 7.83
CA VAL A 69 -5.38 -1.69 8.43
C VAL A 69 -4.28 -0.66 8.16
N THR A 70 -3.02 -1.03 8.36
CA THR A 70 -1.88 -0.16 8.03
C THR A 70 -1.92 0.26 6.55
N MET A 71 -2.16 -0.69 5.65
CA MET A 71 -2.25 -0.41 4.22
C MET A 71 -3.46 0.43 3.83
N ILE A 72 -4.60 0.32 4.52
CA ILE A 72 -5.77 1.20 4.29
C ILE A 72 -5.39 2.66 4.57
N PHE A 73 -4.68 2.93 5.66
CA PHE A 73 -4.19 4.28 5.96
C PHE A 73 -3.20 4.79 4.91
N VAL A 74 -2.22 3.97 4.52
CA VAL A 74 -1.25 4.33 3.48
C VAL A 74 -1.95 4.73 2.18
N GLN A 75 -2.92 3.93 1.74
CA GLN A 75 -3.66 4.21 0.52
C GLN A 75 -4.57 5.43 0.62
N ALA A 76 -5.15 5.69 1.80
CA ALA A 76 -5.88 6.92 2.05
C ALA A 76 -4.97 8.16 1.92
N PHE A 77 -3.73 8.09 2.40
CA PHE A 77 -2.75 9.15 2.19
C PHE A 77 -2.30 9.27 0.73
N ASP A 78 -2.07 8.15 0.04
CA ASP A 78 -1.74 8.14 -1.39
C ASP A 78 -2.86 8.79 -2.24
N PHE A 79 -4.12 8.55 -1.88
CA PHE A 79 -5.28 9.22 -2.49
C PHE A 79 -5.23 10.75 -2.30
N LEU A 80 -4.96 11.21 -1.07
CA LEU A 80 -4.84 12.65 -0.79
C LEU A 80 -3.69 13.28 -1.57
N ILE A 81 -2.55 12.59 -1.68
CA ILE A 81 -1.40 13.03 -2.49
C ILE A 81 -1.79 13.11 -3.97
N GLY A 82 -2.50 12.11 -4.50
CA GLY A 82 -3.00 12.11 -5.88
C GLY A 82 -3.91 13.31 -6.18
N ILE A 83 -4.80 13.67 -5.24
CA ILE A 83 -5.63 14.88 -5.36
C ILE A 83 -4.76 16.14 -5.40
N GLN A 84 -3.79 16.26 -4.49
CA GLN A 84 -2.90 17.44 -4.44
C GLN A 84 -2.08 17.61 -5.72
N LEU A 85 -1.64 16.50 -6.32
CA LEU A 85 -0.91 16.48 -7.58
C LEU A 85 -1.82 16.68 -8.82
N LYS A 86 -3.14 16.76 -8.65
CA LYS A 86 -4.15 16.79 -9.73
C LYS A 86 -4.02 15.60 -10.69
N ASP A 87 -3.52 14.48 -10.20
CA ASP A 87 -3.29 13.26 -10.95
C ASP A 87 -4.39 12.25 -10.61
N VAL A 88 -5.45 12.27 -11.41
CA VAL A 88 -6.66 11.46 -11.22
C VAL A 88 -6.36 9.95 -11.09
N PRO A 89 -5.57 9.31 -11.97
CA PRO A 89 -5.26 7.90 -11.80
C PRO A 89 -4.46 7.59 -10.53
N ARG A 90 -3.56 8.49 -10.09
CA ARG A 90 -2.86 8.35 -8.80
C ARG A 90 -3.77 8.52 -7.59
N ALA A 91 -4.93 9.15 -7.73
CA ALA A 91 -5.93 9.24 -6.67
C ALA A 91 -6.87 8.01 -6.67
N VAL A 92 -7.45 7.67 -7.83
CA VAL A 92 -8.48 6.62 -7.93
C VAL A 92 -7.93 5.23 -7.61
N GLY A 93 -6.69 4.93 -8.00
CA GLY A 93 -6.05 3.64 -7.71
C GLY A 93 -6.00 3.33 -6.20
N PRO A 94 -5.30 4.15 -5.40
CA PRO A 94 -5.26 3.98 -3.95
C PRO A 94 -6.65 3.94 -3.29
N LEU A 95 -7.59 4.78 -3.73
CA LEU A 95 -8.93 4.81 -3.14
C LEU A 95 -9.68 3.47 -3.33
N THR A 96 -9.61 2.90 -4.54
CA THR A 96 -10.29 1.63 -4.83
C THR A 96 -9.69 0.48 -4.05
N LEU A 97 -8.36 0.43 -3.95
CA LEU A 97 -7.66 -0.55 -3.13
C LEU A 97 -8.05 -0.39 -1.64
N ALA A 98 -8.19 0.84 -1.13
CA ALA A 98 -8.43 1.10 0.29
C ALA A 98 -9.81 0.60 0.70
N ILE A 99 -10.82 0.90 -0.13
CA ILE A 99 -12.19 0.43 0.06
C ILE A 99 -12.25 -1.09 -0.03
N THR A 100 -11.58 -1.69 -1.02
CA THR A 100 -11.55 -3.14 -1.20
C THR A 100 -10.93 -3.83 0.00
N ASN A 101 -9.79 -3.32 0.49
CA ASN A 101 -9.09 -3.89 1.63
C ASN A 101 -9.92 -3.74 2.93
N LEU A 102 -10.61 -2.60 3.10
CA LEU A 102 -11.51 -2.38 4.23
C LEU A 102 -12.67 -3.38 4.25
N VAL A 103 -13.33 -3.58 3.11
CA VAL A 103 -14.42 -4.56 2.99
C VAL A 103 -13.93 -5.96 3.29
N LEU A 104 -12.77 -6.35 2.75
CA LEU A 104 -12.20 -7.68 2.98
C LEU A 104 -11.79 -7.93 4.44
N VAL A 105 -11.27 -6.91 5.13
CA VAL A 105 -10.96 -6.98 6.57
C VAL A 105 -12.22 -7.14 7.42
N ILE A 106 -13.32 -6.44 7.08
CA ILE A 106 -14.59 -6.55 7.81
C ILE A 106 -15.23 -7.94 7.62
N LEU A 107 -14.98 -8.57 6.47
CA LEU A 107 -15.50 -9.90 6.14
C LEU A 107 -14.60 -11.06 6.60
N LEU A 108 -13.42 -10.75 7.14
CA LEU A 108 -12.42 -11.73 7.56
C LEU A 108 -12.83 -12.40 8.88
#